data_AF-A0A1Q9P7A7-F1
#
_entry.id   AF-A0A1Q9P7A7-F1
#
_cell.length_a   1.000
_cell.length_b   1.000
_cell.length_c   1.000
_cell.angle_alpha   90.00
_cell.angle_beta   90.00
_cell.angle_gamma   90.00
#
_symmetry.space_group_name_H-M   'P 1'
#
loop_
_entity.id
_entity.type
_entity.pdbx_description
1 polymer ?
#
loop_
_entity_poly.entity_id
_entity_poly.type
_entity_poly.pdbx_seq_one_letter_code
_entity_poly.pdbx_strand_id
1 'polypeptide(L)'
;MIKKKIVIIGFLLIISVIVIVIVSTLPIVKIEEEFSYCSDPIIIKKDSDFANYSFSGDGTANYPYIIENLQFKGLQEAIRIESITVSFVIKNCNFIENNNGISIVRKGSGLVNITGNFFSKNAYSGLKIFYLKNDIIEKNIFQNDGIYMYSYPDAIDGIIIKDNTVN
;
A
#
# COMPACT_ATOMS: atom_id res chain seq x y z
N MET A 1 -18.87 50.78 29.77
CA MET A 1 -18.22 49.47 29.58
C MET A 1 -18.71 48.68 28.37
N ILE A 2 -20.01 48.66 28.04
CA ILE A 2 -20.58 47.82 26.96
C ILE A 2 -20.01 48.16 25.56
N LYS A 3 -19.86 49.44 25.20
CA LYS A 3 -19.30 49.85 23.89
C LYS A 3 -17.88 49.31 23.65
N LYS A 4 -17.02 49.27 24.66
CA LYS A 4 -15.66 48.70 24.54
C LYS A 4 -15.70 47.19 24.28
N LYS A 5 -16.64 46.45 24.89
CA LYS A 5 -16.78 45.00 24.68
C LYS A 5 -17.23 44.67 23.25
N ILE A 6 -18.18 45.43 22.70
CA ILE A 6 -18.68 45.24 21.32
C ILE A 6 -17.56 45.47 20.29
N VAL A 7 -16.74 46.51 20.48
CA VAL A 7 -15.60 46.79 19.58
C VAL A 7 -14.57 45.66 19.62
N ILE A 8 -14.25 45.12 20.80
CA ILE A 8 -13.31 44.00 20.95
C ILE A 8 -13.84 42.73 20.26
N ILE A 9 -15.13 42.42 20.45
CA ILE A 9 -15.76 41.25 19.81
C ILE A 9 -15.74 41.38 18.28
N GLY A 10 -16.08 42.56 17.76
CA GLY A 10 -16.02 42.81 16.31
C GLY A 10 -14.62 42.65 15.74
N PHE A 11 -13.60 43.15 16.45
CA PHE A 11 -12.20 43.00 16.05
C PHE A 11 -11.73 41.54 16.05
N LEU A 12 -12.10 40.76 17.07
CA LEU A 12 -11.76 39.33 17.14
C LEU A 12 -12.42 38.52 16.01
N LEU A 13 -13.67 38.85 15.64
CA LEU A 13 -14.34 38.21 14.51
C LEU A 13 -13.62 38.49 13.19
N ILE A 14 -13.20 39.73 12.95
CA ILE A 14 -12.44 40.10 11.75
C ILE A 14 -11.12 39.32 11.68
N ILE A 15 -10.38 39.22 12.80
CA ILE A 15 -9.15 38.43 12.85
C ILE A 15 -9.43 36.97 12.52
N SER A 16 -10.49 36.37 13.08
CA SER A 16 -10.81 34.96 12.82
C SER A 16 -11.08 34.67 11.34
N VAL A 17 -11.80 35.57 10.66
CA VAL A 17 -12.08 35.46 9.23
C VAL A 17 -10.80 35.59 8.41
N ILE A 18 -9.93 36.53 8.76
CA ILE A 18 -8.62 36.72 8.08
C ILE A 18 -7.77 35.46 8.22
N VAL A 19 -7.71 34.85 9.40
CA VAL A 19 -6.94 33.61 9.62
C VAL A 19 -7.50 32.46 8.78
N ILE A 20 -8.82 32.30 8.72
CA ILE A 20 -9.45 31.26 7.88
C ILE A 20 -9.12 31.48 6.41
N VAL A 21 -9.23 32.71 5.91
CA VAL A 21 -8.89 33.05 4.53
C VAL A 21 -7.42 32.74 4.24
N ILE A 22 -6.50 33.20 5.08
CA ILE A 22 -5.06 32.92 4.92
C ILE A 22 -4.81 31.41 4.83
N VAL A 23 -5.33 30.62 5.79
CA VAL A 23 -5.15 29.17 5.82
C VAL A 23 -5.74 28.51 4.57
N SER A 24 -6.92 28.95 4.12
CA SER A 24 -7.56 28.40 2.91
C SER A 24 -6.84 28.75 1.60
N THR A 25 -6.02 29.80 1.60
CA THR A 25 -5.21 30.22 0.45
C THR A 25 -3.81 29.65 0.46
N LEU A 26 -3.37 29.00 1.55
CA LEU A 26 -2.08 28.34 1.57
C LEU A 26 -2.08 27.27 0.47
N PRO A 27 -1.06 27.27 -0.41
CA PRO A 27 -0.95 26.24 -1.42
C PRO A 27 -0.89 24.89 -0.71
N ILE A 28 -1.78 23.99 -1.08
CA ILE A 28 -1.66 22.59 -0.71
C ILE A 28 -0.42 22.08 -1.44
N VAL A 29 0.69 21.98 -0.72
CA VAL A 29 1.88 21.30 -1.21
C VAL A 29 1.49 19.83 -1.35
N LYS A 30 1.18 19.41 -2.58
CA LYS A 30 1.17 17.99 -2.89
C LYS A 30 2.62 17.54 -2.76
N ILE A 31 2.90 16.79 -1.70
CA ILE A 31 4.13 16.02 -1.64
C ILE A 31 3.95 14.94 -2.69
N GLU A 32 4.62 15.08 -3.82
CA GLU A 32 4.75 13.95 -4.75
C GLU A 32 5.53 12.88 -3.99
N GLU A 33 4.91 11.73 -3.74
CA GLU A 33 5.63 10.59 -3.18
C GLU A 33 6.73 10.21 -4.16
N GLU A 34 7.99 10.42 -3.75
CA GLU A 34 9.13 9.99 -4.54
C GLU A 34 9.25 8.47 -4.44
N PHE A 35 8.89 7.78 -5.52
CA PHE A 35 9.10 6.35 -5.63
C PHE A 35 10.56 6.06 -5.98
N SER A 36 11.17 5.09 -5.27
CA SER A 36 12.43 4.52 -5.72
C SER A 36 12.18 3.57 -6.90
N TYR A 37 12.83 3.83 -8.03
CA TYR A 37 12.71 2.96 -9.20
C TYR A 37 13.46 1.65 -8.98
N CYS A 38 12.76 0.53 -9.14
CA CYS A 38 13.33 -0.81 -9.02
C CYS A 38 13.28 -1.49 -10.39
N SER A 39 14.45 -1.68 -11.02
CA SER A 39 14.57 -2.36 -12.31
C SER A 39 14.48 -3.88 -12.22
N ASP A 40 14.85 -4.43 -11.06
CA ASP A 40 15.03 -5.85 -10.86
C ASP A 40 13.89 -6.42 -10.01
N PRO A 41 13.36 -7.61 -10.36
CA PRO A 41 12.37 -8.29 -9.53
C PRO A 41 12.86 -8.53 -8.09
N ILE A 42 11.95 -8.36 -7.13
CA ILE A 42 12.16 -8.86 -5.76
C ILE A 42 11.69 -10.30 -5.71
N ILE A 43 12.59 -11.21 -5.38
CA ILE A 43 12.33 -12.65 -5.36
C ILE A 43 12.66 -13.20 -3.97
N ILE A 44 11.63 -13.60 -3.23
CA ILE A 44 11.73 -14.14 -1.88
C ILE A 44 11.20 -15.58 -1.92
N LYS A 45 12.07 -16.58 -1.77
CA LYS A 45 11.70 -18.00 -1.85
C LYS A 45 11.66 -18.70 -0.49
N LYS A 46 12.15 -18.02 0.55
CA LYS A 46 12.19 -18.46 1.95
C LYS A 46 12.36 -17.25 2.87
N ASP A 47 12.03 -17.43 4.15
CA ASP A 47 12.05 -16.36 5.15
C ASP A 47 13.40 -15.62 5.25
N SER A 48 14.52 -16.34 5.10
CA SER A 48 15.85 -15.71 5.17
C SER A 48 16.14 -14.75 4.01
N ASP A 49 15.40 -14.83 2.89
CA ASP A 49 15.68 -14.00 1.72
C ASP A 49 15.28 -12.53 1.93
N PHE A 50 14.39 -12.23 2.88
CA PHE A 50 14.04 -10.86 3.26
C PHE A 50 15.28 -10.05 3.69
N ALA A 51 16.26 -10.70 4.32
CA ALA A 51 17.50 -10.05 4.76
C ALA A 51 18.37 -9.55 3.58
N ASN A 52 18.18 -10.06 2.37
CA ASN A 52 18.95 -9.65 1.18
C ASN A 52 18.56 -8.26 0.67
N TYR A 53 17.40 -7.74 1.08
CA TYR A 53 16.81 -6.52 0.54
C TYR A 53 16.78 -5.36 1.54
N SER A 54 17.37 -5.52 2.73
CA SER A 54 17.41 -4.51 3.79
C SER A 54 16.03 -3.95 4.18
N PHE A 55 14.97 -4.76 4.05
CA PHE A 55 13.64 -4.37 4.51
C PHE A 55 13.62 -4.15 6.02
N SER A 56 12.87 -3.15 6.48
CA SER A 56 12.58 -2.99 7.90
C SER A 56 11.66 -4.12 8.37
N GLY A 57 11.62 -4.37 9.69
CA GLY A 57 10.87 -5.48 10.28
C GLY A 57 11.73 -6.67 10.67
N ASP A 58 11.13 -7.61 11.41
CA ASP A 58 11.71 -8.92 11.74
C ASP A 58 10.85 -10.10 11.29
N GLY A 59 9.75 -9.82 10.60
CA GLY A 59 8.84 -10.84 10.07
C GLY A 59 7.86 -11.39 11.10
N THR A 60 7.86 -10.90 12.34
CA THR A 60 6.82 -11.24 13.32
C THR A 60 5.52 -10.51 13.00
N ALA A 61 4.39 -10.98 13.57
CA ALA A 61 3.09 -10.34 13.37
C ALA A 61 3.05 -8.88 13.89
N ASN A 62 3.82 -8.58 14.93
CA ASN A 62 3.91 -7.23 15.52
C ASN A 62 4.93 -6.34 14.80
N TYR A 63 5.89 -6.93 14.10
CA TYR A 63 6.93 -6.22 13.37
C TYR A 63 7.21 -6.87 12.01
N PRO A 64 6.21 -6.87 11.10
CA PRO A 64 6.30 -7.54 9.81
C PRO A 64 7.38 -6.89 8.93
N TYR A 65 7.92 -7.64 7.96
CA TYR A 65 8.79 -7.05 6.95
C TYR A 65 8.02 -6.02 6.11
N ILE A 66 8.64 -4.88 5.78
CA ILE A 66 7.97 -3.81 5.02
C ILE A 66 8.63 -3.60 3.65
N ILE A 67 7.82 -3.73 2.60
CA ILE A 67 8.16 -3.39 1.22
C ILE A 67 7.32 -2.17 0.85
N GLU A 68 7.93 -0.99 0.73
CA GLU A 68 7.19 0.26 0.53
C GLU A 68 7.89 1.27 -0.40
N ASN A 69 7.09 2.16 -1.02
CA ASN A 69 7.55 3.31 -1.81
C ASN A 69 8.43 2.92 -3.01
N LEU A 70 8.13 1.78 -3.64
CA LEU A 70 8.85 1.26 -4.81
C LEU A 70 8.01 1.38 -6.08
N GLN A 71 8.67 1.66 -7.20
CA GLN A 71 8.06 1.58 -8.53
C GLN A 71 8.73 0.49 -9.36
N PHE A 72 7.91 -0.42 -9.89
CA PHE A 72 8.30 -1.48 -10.80
C PHE A 72 7.70 -1.24 -12.17
N LYS A 73 8.54 -1.34 -13.20
CA LYS A 73 8.11 -1.27 -14.59
C LYS A 73 8.92 -2.21 -15.47
N GLY A 74 8.24 -3.09 -16.20
CA GLY A 74 8.85 -3.93 -17.23
C GLY A 74 8.27 -5.33 -17.29
N LEU A 75 8.56 -6.09 -18.34
CA LEU A 75 7.85 -7.33 -18.73
C LEU A 75 8.13 -8.58 -17.85
N GLN A 76 8.57 -8.40 -16.61
CA GLN A 76 8.83 -9.49 -15.67
C GLN A 76 7.82 -9.45 -14.52
N GLU A 77 7.84 -10.44 -13.64
CA GLU A 77 7.10 -10.36 -12.39
C GLU A 77 7.83 -9.41 -11.45
N ALA A 78 7.13 -8.40 -10.89
CA ALA A 78 7.79 -7.38 -10.09
C ALA A 78 8.15 -7.88 -8.68
N ILE A 79 7.20 -8.48 -7.98
CA ILE A 79 7.44 -9.13 -6.70
C ILE A 79 6.95 -10.58 -6.75
N ARG A 80 7.85 -11.52 -6.43
CA ARG A 80 7.53 -12.95 -6.29
C ARG A 80 7.91 -13.43 -4.90
N ILE A 81 6.92 -13.91 -4.16
CA ILE A 81 7.10 -14.42 -2.79
C ILE A 81 6.55 -15.84 -2.69
N GLU A 82 7.38 -16.77 -2.23
CA GLU A 82 7.05 -18.19 -2.19
C GLU A 82 7.43 -18.83 -0.85
N SER A 83 6.57 -19.73 -0.35
CA SER A 83 6.88 -20.65 0.76
C SER A 83 7.41 -19.99 2.03
N ILE A 84 6.91 -18.80 2.36
CA ILE A 84 7.27 -18.07 3.57
C ILE A 84 6.32 -18.35 4.73
N THR A 85 6.84 -18.19 5.95
CA THR A 85 6.09 -18.30 7.21
C THR A 85 6.01 -16.99 7.99
N VAL A 86 6.87 -16.03 7.66
CA VAL A 86 6.90 -14.69 8.25
C VAL A 86 5.77 -13.79 7.75
N SER A 87 5.51 -12.73 8.51
CA SER A 87 4.56 -11.66 8.19
C SER A 87 5.24 -10.54 7.42
N PHE A 88 4.53 -9.94 6.45
CA PHE A 88 5.04 -8.83 5.67
C PHE A 88 3.92 -7.91 5.16
N VAL A 89 4.29 -6.68 4.86
CA VAL A 89 3.42 -5.62 4.33
C VAL A 89 4.00 -5.12 3.01
N ILE A 90 3.18 -5.10 1.97
CA ILE A 90 3.49 -4.43 0.71
C ILE A 90 2.58 -3.21 0.60
N LYS A 91 3.14 -2.00 0.66
CA LYS A 91 2.34 -0.79 0.68
C LYS A 91 2.91 0.36 -0.13
N ASN A 92 2.05 1.23 -0.65
CA ASN A 92 2.44 2.42 -1.40
C ASN A 92 3.47 2.10 -2.50
N CYS A 93 3.23 1.05 -3.28
CA CYS A 93 4.07 0.68 -4.42
C CYS A 93 3.30 0.82 -5.75
N ASN A 94 4.05 1.09 -6.82
CA ASN A 94 3.52 1.20 -8.20
C ASN A 94 3.98 0.01 -9.05
N PHE A 95 3.03 -0.71 -9.63
CA PHE A 95 3.26 -1.89 -10.48
C PHE A 95 2.70 -1.66 -11.88
N ILE A 96 3.55 -1.23 -12.81
CA ILE A 96 3.14 -0.78 -14.15
C ILE A 96 3.72 -1.69 -15.23
N GLU A 97 2.89 -2.23 -16.12
CA GLU A 97 3.34 -3.00 -17.31
C GLU A 97 4.23 -4.22 -16.98
N ASN A 98 3.96 -4.88 -15.85
CA ASN A 98 4.61 -6.12 -15.43
C ASN A 98 3.87 -7.37 -15.91
N ASN A 99 4.47 -8.56 -15.82
CA ASN A 99 3.74 -9.81 -16.04
C ASN A 99 2.68 -9.99 -14.95
N ASN A 100 3.13 -10.04 -13.69
CA ASN A 100 2.31 -9.80 -12.52
C ASN A 100 2.93 -8.65 -11.72
N GLY A 101 2.11 -7.82 -11.09
CA GLY A 101 2.61 -6.85 -10.12
C GLY A 101 3.17 -7.56 -8.89
N ILE A 102 2.33 -8.34 -8.22
CA ILE A 102 2.70 -9.16 -7.07
C ILE A 102 2.21 -10.59 -7.29
N SER A 103 3.05 -11.56 -6.95
CA SER A 103 2.73 -12.97 -7.01
C SER A 103 3.16 -13.67 -5.74
N ILE A 104 2.19 -14.22 -5.01
CA ILE A 104 2.40 -14.84 -3.71
C ILE A 104 1.92 -16.29 -3.77
N VAL A 105 2.82 -17.23 -3.47
CA VAL A 105 2.50 -18.65 -3.31
C VAL A 105 2.84 -19.07 -1.90
N ARG A 106 1.85 -19.13 -1.02
CA ARG A 106 2.11 -19.29 0.40
C ARG A 106 1.86 -20.70 0.90
N LYS A 107 2.63 -21.11 1.93
CA LYS A 107 2.42 -22.35 2.69
C LYS A 107 2.50 -22.15 4.22
N GLY A 108 2.77 -20.93 4.71
CA GLY A 108 2.94 -20.63 6.14
C GLY A 108 1.78 -19.87 6.79
N SER A 109 1.99 -19.41 8.03
CA SER A 109 0.96 -18.80 8.90
C SER A 109 1.12 -17.30 9.19
N GLY A 110 2.14 -16.62 8.65
CA GLY A 110 2.35 -15.17 8.82
C GLY A 110 1.17 -14.30 8.34
N LEU A 111 1.17 -13.01 8.62
CA LEU A 111 0.15 -12.10 8.11
C LEU A 111 0.66 -11.41 6.85
N VAL A 112 -0.15 -11.40 5.79
CA VAL A 112 0.10 -10.59 4.59
C VAL A 112 -0.84 -9.40 4.58
N ASN A 113 -0.28 -8.19 4.47
CA ASN A 113 -1.05 -6.98 4.23
C ASN A 113 -0.60 -6.32 2.93
N ILE A 114 -1.52 -6.17 1.98
CA ILE A 114 -1.30 -5.49 0.70
C ILE A 114 -2.20 -4.27 0.68
N THR A 115 -1.61 -3.08 0.85
CA THR A 115 -2.38 -1.85 1.03
C THR A 115 -1.87 -0.63 0.30
N GLY A 116 -2.75 0.20 -0.26
CA GLY A 116 -2.35 1.47 -0.84
C GLY A 116 -1.48 1.35 -2.09
N ASN A 117 -1.51 0.22 -2.79
CA ASN A 117 -0.72 0.00 -4.00
C ASN A 117 -1.51 0.38 -5.26
N PHE A 118 -0.77 0.76 -6.30
CA PHE A 118 -1.31 1.05 -7.63
C PHE A 118 -0.82 0.01 -8.64
N PHE A 119 -1.75 -0.68 -9.29
CA PHE A 119 -1.50 -1.69 -10.32
C PHE A 119 -2.04 -1.20 -11.65
N SER A 120 -1.24 -1.21 -12.71
CA SER A 120 -1.73 -0.83 -14.03
C SER A 120 -1.13 -1.64 -15.17
N LYS A 121 -2.02 -2.13 -16.04
CA LYS A 121 -1.68 -2.77 -17.31
C LYS A 121 -0.68 -3.93 -17.15
N ASN A 122 -0.75 -4.69 -16.06
CA ASN A 122 0.05 -5.90 -15.97
C ASN A 122 -0.52 -6.96 -16.93
N ALA A 123 0.34 -7.77 -17.54
CA ALA A 123 -0.01 -8.66 -18.64
C ALA A 123 -0.94 -9.82 -18.20
N TYR A 124 -0.82 -10.26 -16.95
CA TYR A 124 -1.64 -11.34 -16.39
C TYR A 124 -2.54 -10.87 -15.25
N SER A 125 -1.95 -10.31 -14.18
CA SER A 125 -2.70 -9.79 -13.04
C SER A 125 -1.87 -8.85 -12.17
N GLY A 126 -2.49 -7.85 -11.57
CA GLY A 126 -1.85 -6.91 -10.68
C GLY A 126 -1.45 -7.62 -9.40
N LEU A 127 -2.37 -8.42 -8.88
CA LEU A 127 -2.15 -9.23 -7.69
C LEU A 127 -2.56 -10.68 -7.92
N LYS A 128 -1.59 -11.58 -7.88
CA LYS A 128 -1.77 -13.03 -8.00
C LYS A 128 -1.49 -13.68 -6.65
N ILE A 129 -2.44 -14.39 -6.06
CA ILE A 129 -2.20 -15.07 -4.79
C ILE A 129 -2.75 -16.49 -4.76
N PHE A 130 -1.91 -17.38 -4.21
CA PHE A 130 -2.24 -18.75 -3.90
C PHE A 130 -2.15 -19.00 -2.40
N TYR A 131 -3.16 -19.65 -1.84
CA TYR A 131 -3.26 -20.03 -0.42
C TYR A 131 -3.25 -18.81 0.52
N LEU A 132 -4.42 -18.24 0.78
CA LEU A 132 -4.60 -17.05 1.62
C LEU A 132 -5.22 -17.42 2.96
N LYS A 133 -4.64 -16.92 4.05
CA LYS A 133 -5.21 -17.14 5.38
C LYS A 133 -4.98 -15.95 6.29
N ASN A 134 -6.08 -15.34 6.74
CA ASN A 134 -6.10 -14.17 7.61
C ASN A 134 -5.35 -12.96 7.03
N ASP A 135 -5.35 -12.85 5.70
CA ASP A 135 -4.63 -11.80 4.97
C ASP A 135 -5.54 -10.60 4.65
N ILE A 136 -4.93 -9.43 4.52
CA ILE A 136 -5.64 -8.16 4.29
C ILE A 136 -5.21 -7.59 2.94
N ILE A 137 -6.18 -7.29 2.09
CA ILE A 137 -6.00 -6.59 0.81
C ILE A 137 -6.91 -5.37 0.83
N GLU A 138 -6.35 -4.18 1.08
CA GLU A 138 -7.16 -2.97 1.25
C GLU A 138 -6.63 -1.74 0.51
N LYS A 139 -7.51 -0.82 0.10
CA LYS A 139 -7.10 0.49 -0.43
C LYS A 139 -6.17 0.44 -1.65
N ASN A 140 -6.21 -0.64 -2.43
CA ASN A 140 -5.44 -0.76 -3.66
C ASN A 140 -6.26 -0.27 -4.86
N ILE A 141 -5.56 0.25 -5.87
CA ILE A 141 -6.15 0.70 -7.13
C ILE A 141 -5.62 -0.20 -8.24
N PHE A 142 -6.54 -0.87 -8.95
CA PHE A 142 -6.26 -1.70 -10.12
C PHE A 142 -6.83 -1.01 -11.36
N GLN A 143 -5.98 -0.55 -12.27
CA GLN A 143 -6.36 0.18 -13.48
C GLN A 143 -5.98 -0.62 -14.73
N ASN A 144 -6.98 -1.13 -15.45
CA ASN A 144 -6.82 -2.18 -16.46
C ASN A 144 -6.10 -3.39 -15.88
N ASP A 145 -6.53 -3.79 -14.69
CA ASP A 145 -5.90 -4.84 -13.92
C ASP A 145 -6.85 -5.46 -12.90
N GLY A 146 -6.41 -6.49 -12.19
CA GLY A 146 -7.23 -7.11 -11.16
C GLY A 146 -6.47 -8.02 -10.21
N ILE A 147 -7.27 -8.75 -9.43
CA ILE A 147 -6.82 -9.72 -8.43
C ILE A 147 -7.15 -11.12 -8.94
N TYR A 148 -6.14 -11.97 -9.07
CA TYR A 148 -6.28 -13.39 -9.30
C TYR A 148 -6.03 -14.15 -8.00
N MET A 149 -7.05 -14.85 -7.50
CA MET A 149 -6.93 -15.70 -6.31
C MET A 149 -7.23 -17.15 -6.67
N TYR A 150 -6.40 -18.05 -6.19
CA TYR A 150 -6.62 -19.48 -6.30
C TYR A 150 -6.31 -20.16 -4.97
N SER A 151 -7.16 -21.09 -4.54
CA SER A 151 -6.85 -21.90 -3.37
C SER A 151 -7.53 -23.26 -3.41
N TYR A 152 -7.00 -24.16 -2.60
CA TYR A 152 -7.67 -25.43 -2.29
C TYR A 152 -8.77 -25.18 -1.24
N PRO A 153 -9.79 -26.07 -1.16
CA PRO A 153 -10.99 -25.84 -0.34
C PRO A 153 -10.75 -25.43 1.11
N ASP A 154 -9.63 -25.86 1.72
CA ASP A 154 -9.31 -25.60 3.13
C ASP A 154 -8.34 -24.42 3.36
N ALA A 155 -7.99 -23.68 2.31
CA ALA A 155 -6.90 -22.71 2.33
C ALA A 155 -7.31 -21.29 1.92
N ILE A 156 -8.60 -20.96 1.94
CA ILE A 156 -9.11 -19.58 1.96
C ILE A 156 -9.93 -19.42 3.23
N ASP A 157 -9.38 -18.72 4.21
CA ASP A 157 -10.04 -18.45 5.48
C ASP A 157 -9.64 -17.07 6.02
N GLY A 158 -10.59 -16.34 6.60
CA GLY A 158 -10.34 -15.06 7.26
C GLY A 158 -9.78 -13.93 6.39
N ILE A 159 -9.90 -14.01 5.06
CA ILE A 159 -9.38 -12.96 4.15
C ILE A 159 -10.28 -11.72 4.22
N ILE A 160 -9.66 -10.55 4.32
CA ILE A 160 -10.35 -9.26 4.26
C ILE A 160 -9.96 -8.54 2.97
N ILE A 161 -10.92 -8.33 2.08
CA ILE A 161 -10.76 -7.53 0.87
C ILE A 161 -11.73 -6.35 0.96
N LYS A 162 -11.22 -5.12 1.13
CA LYS A 162 -12.06 -3.93 1.32
C LYS A 162 -11.43 -2.66 0.75
N ASP A 163 -12.25 -1.67 0.44
CA ASP A 163 -11.80 -0.35 -0.01
C ASP A 163 -10.87 -0.36 -1.25
N ASN A 164 -10.90 -1.42 -2.06
CA ASN A 164 -10.13 -1.50 -3.30
C ASN A 164 -10.96 -0.93 -4.47
N THR A 165 -10.28 -0.28 -5.42
CA THR A 165 -10.89 0.20 -6.67
C THR A 165 -10.38 -0.66 -7.83
N VAL A 166 -11.29 -1.17 -8.66
CA VAL A 166 -10.96 -1.96 -9.86
C VAL A 166 -11.65 -1.31 -11.06
N ASN A 167 -10.86 -0.77 -11.99
CA ASN A 167 -11.33 -0.01 -13.17
C ASN A 167 -10.75 -0.57 -14.47
#